data_AF-A0A3D2B356-F1
#
_entry.id   AF-A0A3D2B356-F1
#
_cell.length_a   1.000
_cell.length_b   1.000
_cell.length_c   1.000
_cell.angle_alpha   90.00
_cell.angle_beta   90.00
_cell.angle_gamma   90.00
#
_symmetry.space_group_name_H-M   'P 1'
#
loop_
_entity.id
_entity.type
_entity.pdbx_description
1 polymer ?
#
loop_
_entity_poly.entity_id
_entity_poly.type
_entity_poly.pdbx_seq_one_letter_code
_entity_poly.pdbx_strand_id
1 'polypeptide(L)' 'FKENPHSAARIVRSAADGDLVWLQVHSTNDSNDRGQAVMDIFRVSNGKIVEHWDIIQSVPEKSANANTMF' A
#
# COMPACT_ATOMS: atom_id res chain seq x y z
N PHE A 1 -5.89 4.05 13.97
CA PHE A 1 -6.62 5.30 14.28
C PHE A 1 -6.78 5.58 15.77
N LYS A 2 -7.39 4.73 16.62
CA LYS A 2 -7.45 5.01 18.07
C LYS A 2 -6.14 4.68 18.81
N GLU A 3 -5.52 3.56 18.44
CA GLU A 3 -4.25 3.10 19.02
C GLU A 3 -3.04 3.75 18.35
N ASN A 4 -3.09 3.89 17.01
CA ASN A 4 -2.12 4.65 16.23
C ASN A 4 -2.84 5.82 15.55
N PRO A 5 -2.93 7.01 16.18
CA PRO A 5 -3.62 8.17 15.62
C PRO A 5 -2.79 8.90 14.55
N HIS A 6 -1.47 8.69 14.56
CA HIS A 6 -0.54 9.28 13.60
C HIS A 6 -0.26 8.37 12.40
N SER A 7 -0.91 7.19 12.32
CA SER A 7 -0.75 6.29 11.19
C SER A 7 -1.28 6.91 9.91
N ALA A 8 -0.57 6.76 8.80
CA ALA A 8 -0.96 7.28 7.50
C ALA A 8 -0.85 6.20 6.42
N ALA A 9 -1.81 6.18 5.50
CA ALA A 9 -1.77 5.36 4.29
C ALA A 9 -1.89 6.29 3.08
N ARG A 10 -0.80 6.45 2.33
CA ARG A 10 -0.76 7.28 1.14
C ARG A 10 -0.76 6.41 -0.11
N ILE A 11 -1.82 6.49 -0.90
CA ILE A 11 -1.84 5.89 -2.24
C ILE A 11 -0.83 6.65 -3.11
N VAL A 12 0.17 5.94 -3.60
CA VAL A 12 1.22 6.48 -4.49
C VAL A 12 0.71 6.48 -5.93
N ARG A 13 0.10 5.38 -6.34
CA ARG A 13 -0.46 5.18 -7.67
C ARG A 13 -1.50 4.07 -7.64
N SER A 14 -2.37 4.06 -8.64
CA SER A 14 -3.39 3.04 -8.85
C SER A 14 -3.47 2.64 -10.32
N ALA A 15 -3.99 1.44 -10.56
CA ALA A 15 -4.28 0.92 -11.89
C ALA A 15 -5.52 0.02 -11.83
N ALA A 16 -6.15 -0.21 -12.98
CA ALA A 16 -7.28 -1.13 -13.11
C ALA A 16 -7.26 -1.81 -14.48
N ASP A 17 -7.72 -3.06 -14.51
CA ASP A 17 -7.82 -3.91 -15.70
C ASP A 17 -8.91 -4.95 -15.44
N GLY A 18 -9.96 -4.92 -16.27
CA GLY A 18 -11.16 -5.72 -16.06
C GLY A 18 -11.80 -5.46 -14.68
N ASP A 19 -11.95 -6.54 -13.90
CA ASP A 19 -12.52 -6.52 -12.56
C ASP A 19 -11.46 -6.38 -11.46
N LEU A 20 -10.19 -6.22 -11.81
CA LEU A 20 -9.07 -6.06 -10.88
C LEU A 20 -8.66 -4.60 -10.73
N VAL A 21 -8.34 -4.21 -9.49
CA VAL A 21 -7.84 -2.89 -9.12
C VAL A 21 -6.58 -3.06 -8.28
N TRP A 22 -5.52 -2.32 -8.61
CA TRP A 22 -4.26 -2.30 -7.88
C TRP A 22 -4.01 -0.95 -7.24
N LEU A 23 -3.53 -0.95 -6.00
CA LEU A 23 -3.01 0.23 -5.33
C LEU A 23 -1.58 -0.04 -4.86
N GLN A 24 -0.66 0.86 -5.20
CA GLN A 24 0.62 0.93 -4.51
C GLN A 24 0.48 1.95 -3.38
N VAL A 25 0.66 1.51 -2.14
CA VAL A 25 0.42 2.31 -0.93
C VAL A 25 1.72 2.40 -0.11
N HIS A 26 2.02 3.61 0.37
CA HIS A 26 3.00 3.82 1.43
C HIS A 26 2.28 3.94 2.77
N SER A 27 2.44 2.94 3.64
CA SER A 27 1.77 2.87 4.95
C SER A 27 2.78 3.09 6.08
N THR A 28 2.49 3.99 7.01
CA THR A 28 3.32 4.26 8.20
C THR A 28 2.47 4.26 9.47
N ASN A 29 3.05 3.87 10.60
CA ASN A 29 2.36 3.92 11.90
C ASN A 29 2.47 5.28 12.59
N ASP A 30 3.54 6.03 12.32
CA ASP A 30 3.76 7.40 12.77
C ASP A 30 4.79 8.11 11.84
N SER A 31 5.33 9.25 12.26
CA SER A 31 6.30 10.04 11.49
C SER A 31 7.73 9.51 11.50
N ASN A 32 8.09 8.65 12.45
CA ASN A 32 9.42 8.03 12.57
C ASN A 32 9.47 6.65 11.93
N ASP A 33 8.30 6.01 11.73
CA ASP A 33 8.18 4.78 10.97
C ASP A 33 8.44 5.02 9.48
N ARG A 34 9.49 4.37 8.97
CA ARG A 34 9.85 4.38 7.55
C ARG A 34 8.80 3.68 6.68
N GLY A 35 7.93 2.88 7.28
CA GLY A 35 6.73 2.34 6.68
C GLY A 35 6.92 1.06 5.86
N GLN A 36 5.82 0.67 5.24
CA GLN A 36 5.72 -0.47 4.32
C GLN A 36 5.24 -0.01 2.95
N ALA A 37 5.84 -0.60 1.92
CA ALA A 37 5.31 -0.60 0.56
C ALA A 37 4.31 -1.74 0.46
N VAL A 38 3.04 -1.39 0.26
CA VAL A 38 1.94 -2.34 0.11
C VAL A 38 1.46 -2.29 -1.33
N MET A 39 1.29 -3.46 -1.94
CA MET A 39 0.52 -3.63 -3.17
C MET A 39 -0.80 -4.29 -2.80
N ASP A 40 -1.87 -3.51 -2.74
CA ASP A 40 -3.22 -4.04 -2.57
C ASP A 40 -3.80 -4.38 -3.93
N ILE A 41 -4.40 -5.57 -4.03
CA ILE A 41 -5.10 -6.03 -5.23
C ILE A 41 -6.53 -6.37 -4.81
N PHE A 42 -7.50 -5.77 -5.48
CA PHE A 42 -8.91 -6.02 -5.23
C PHE A 42 -9.57 -6.61 -6.47
N ARG A 43 -10.42 -7.60 -6.31
CA ARG A 43 -11.44 -7.95 -7.32
C ARG A 43 -12.74 -7.24 -6.98
N VAL A 44 -13.34 -6.57 -7.96
CA VAL A 44 -14.60 -5.84 -7.82
C VAL A 44 -15.68 -6.49 -8.68
N SER A 45 -16.80 -6.86 -8.06
CA SER A 45 -17.99 -7.38 -8.75
C SER A 45 -19.24 -6.69 -8.25
N ASN A 46 -20.11 -6.25 -9.18
CA ASN A 46 -21.34 -5.52 -8.87
C ASN A 46 -21.11 -4.29 -7.97
N GLY A 47 -20.02 -3.55 -8.22
CA GLY A 47 -19.65 -2.37 -7.44
C GLY A 47 -19.15 -2.65 -6.02
N LYS A 48 -18.83 -3.90 -5.69
CA LYS A 48 -18.32 -4.31 -4.37
C LYS A 48 -16.98 -5.01 -4.50
N ILE A 49 -16.09 -4.80 -3.55
CA ILE A 49 -14.88 -5.61 -3.39
C ILE A 49 -15.31 -7.02 -2.94
N VAL A 50 -14.96 -8.04 -3.72
CA VAL A 50 -15.32 -9.45 -3.46
C VAL A 50 -14.11 -10.33 -3.14
N GLU A 51 -12.90 -9.84 -3.43
CA GLU A 51 -11.64 -10.52 -3.12
C GLU A 51 -10.55 -9.48 -2.88
N HIS A 52 -9.62 -9.76 -1.96
CA HIS A 52 -8.50 -8.88 -1.63
C HIS A 52 -7.24 -9.72 -1.40
N TRP A 53 -6.14 -9.27 -1.97
CA TRP A 53 -4.80 -9.77 -1.69
C TRP A 53 -3.88 -8.60 -1.43
N ASP A 54 -2.85 -8.84 -0.62
CA ASP A 54 -1.78 -7.89 -0.42
C ASP A 54 -0.41 -8.55 -0.62
N ILE A 55 0.54 -7.71 -1.02
CA ILE A 55 1.96 -7.96 -0.85
C ILE A 55 2.51 -6.81 -0.03
N ILE A 56 3.08 -7.15 1.12
CA ILE A 56 3.58 -6.19 2.08
C ILE A 56 5.09 -6.35 2.20
N GLN A 57 5.81 -5.27 1.94
CA GLN A 57 7.25 -5.22 2.13
C GLN A 57 7.63 -4.01 2.98
N SER A 58 8.37 -4.23 4.08
CA SER A 58 8.99 -3.13 4.81
C SER A 58 9.91 -2.35 3.89
N VAL A 59 9.77 -1.02 3.85
CA VAL A 59 10.77 -0.18 3.18
C VAL A 59 12.13 -0.56 3.81
N PRO A 60 13.25 -0.67 3.08
CA PRO A 60 14.54 -1.03 3.68
C PRO A 60 15.28 0.19 4.26
N GLU A 61 15.96 0.05 5.41
CA GLU A 61 16.81 1.12 5.96
C GLU A 61 17.94 1.50 4.99
N LYS A 62 18.50 0.50 4.31
CA LYS A 62 19.51 0.67 3.28
C LYS A 62 19.07 -0.02 1.99
N SER A 63 18.92 0.77 0.93
CA SER A 63 18.63 0.25 -0.42
C SER A 63 19.90 -0.19 -1.14
N ALA A 64 19.81 -1.26 -1.92
CA ALA A 64 20.87 -1.69 -2.83
C ALA A 64 20.93 -0.87 -4.13
N ASN A 65 19.91 -0.06 -4.39
CA ASN A 65 19.83 0.85 -5.53
C ASN A 65 19.51 2.28 -5.04
N ALA A 66 19.66 3.28 -5.93
CA ALA A 66 19.45 4.68 -5.62
C ALA A 66 17.98 5.16 -5.81
N ASN A 67 17.10 4.31 -6.33
CA ASN A 67 15.70 4.65 -6.54
C ASN A 67 14.91 4.44 -5.24
N THR A 68 13.84 5.22 -5.08
CA THR A 68 12.86 5.01 -4.01
C THR A 68 12.00 3.76 -4.29
N MET A 69 11.37 3.20 -3.25
CA MET A 69 10.37 2.14 -3.40
C MET A 69 9.06 2.63 -4.08
N PHE A 70 8.91 3.96 -4.26
CA PHE A 70 7.69 4.65 -4.65
C PHE A 70 7.97 5.72 -5.69
#